data_AF-A0A7W5EL16-F1
#
_entry.id   AF-A0A7W5EL16-F1
#
_cell.length_a   1.000
_cell.length_b   1.000
_cell.length_c   1.000
_cell.angle_alpha   90.00
_cell.angle_beta   90.00
_cell.angle_gamma   90.00
#
_symmetry.space_group_name_H-M   'P 1'
#
loop_
_entity.id
_entity.type
_entity.pdbx_description
1 polymer ?
#
loop_
_entity_poly.entity_id
_entity_poly.type
_entity_poly.pdbx_seq_one_letter_code
_entity_poly.pdbx_strand_id
1 'polypeptide(L)'
;MKTTRLRQSLMAFAIAMTLIAAQGAQSSVVTEQHESTVAPSFVQLFDRRVAEGLPQSISLSPSRHHRNAVAPSELTITSELPVHVVFPDDTGGQMFTGTWNDAPVVVTRSGDRIDIVEKDTSGIRVRVITEESNDVEENWFAAPPSAGMPDDVEPAPSPITAGGGTGRSGSLGDITDIALNGKPLMRFWIFTHDDTGADMYRTLQNNYVSWWVADLARNVLPYKVIHVIYRRNIKGVTNMSYGDEDSLDRWDNVVDRFVSREGLARTGHRRFLLFTQHSPNGKSSGVAYEYGDAALASAVGPYSVIAHEFGHTIGGLHGLAHTDFTWWLCRTNMAADSNALLANCGYYSRANIEKIRAFLPEVKP
;
A
#
# COMPACT_ATOMS: atom_id res chain seq x y z
N MET A 1 47.56 16.93 -52.95
CA MET A 1 47.14 18.31 -52.60
C MET A 1 46.01 18.17 -51.58
N LYS A 2 46.02 18.56 -50.31
CA LYS A 2 46.85 19.40 -49.41
C LYS A 2 46.81 18.71 -48.02
N THR A 3 47.94 18.27 -47.46
CA THR A 3 48.66 18.81 -46.27
C THR A 3 47.81 19.02 -44.98
N THR A 4 47.88 18.17 -43.94
CA THR A 4 48.83 18.12 -42.79
C THR A 4 48.62 19.19 -41.69
N ARG A 5 48.42 18.74 -40.42
CA ARG A 5 48.94 19.23 -39.11
C ARG A 5 47.97 18.74 -38.00
N LEU A 6 48.27 17.80 -37.10
CA LEU A 6 49.31 17.68 -36.06
C LEU A 6 49.31 18.81 -35.02
N ARG A 7 48.89 18.51 -33.78
CA ARG A 7 49.62 18.83 -32.53
C ARG A 7 49.00 18.16 -31.30
N GLN A 8 49.81 17.29 -30.69
CA GLN A 8 49.74 16.86 -29.29
C GLN A 8 50.13 18.02 -28.36
N SER A 9 49.65 18.01 -27.12
CA SER A 9 50.37 18.60 -25.98
C SER A 9 50.00 17.88 -24.69
N LEU A 10 50.92 17.04 -24.21
CA LEU A 10 51.09 16.69 -22.80
C LEU A 10 51.54 17.94 -22.04
N MET A 11 51.11 18.09 -20.77
CA MET A 11 51.99 18.65 -19.73
C MET A 11 51.58 18.10 -18.36
N ALA A 12 52.47 17.27 -17.82
CA ALA A 12 52.54 16.90 -16.42
C ALA A 12 53.19 18.05 -15.62
N PHE A 13 52.74 18.29 -14.40
CA PHE A 13 53.43 19.15 -13.44
C PHE A 13 53.70 18.35 -12.16
N ALA A 14 54.98 18.07 -11.93
CA ALA A 14 55.52 17.63 -10.66
C ALA A 14 56.33 18.80 -10.08
N ILE A 15 56.09 19.16 -8.82
CA ILE A 15 56.99 20.00 -8.03
C ILE A 15 57.20 19.32 -6.68
N ALA A 16 58.47 19.11 -6.35
CA ALA A 16 58.95 18.58 -5.09
C ALA A 16 59.60 19.70 -4.25
N MET A 17 59.71 19.40 -2.95
CA MET A 17 60.53 20.04 -1.89
C MET A 17 60.09 21.40 -1.33
N THR A 18 59.82 21.44 -0.02
CA THR A 18 60.86 21.75 1.00
C THR A 18 60.33 21.40 2.40
N LEU A 19 61.14 20.65 3.16
CA LEU A 19 60.96 20.35 4.59
C LEU A 19 61.33 21.58 5.43
N ILE A 20 60.46 21.98 6.36
CA ILE A 20 60.86 22.74 7.56
C ILE A 20 60.32 21.99 8.77
N ALA A 21 61.23 21.46 9.57
CA ALA A 21 60.95 20.86 10.86
C ALA A 21 60.75 21.99 11.89
N ALA A 22 59.56 22.03 12.51
CA ALA A 22 59.33 22.78 13.73
C ALA A 22 58.80 21.82 14.80
N GLN A 23 59.67 21.47 15.75
CA GLN A 23 59.31 20.76 16.97
C GLN A 23 58.54 21.71 17.89
N GLY A 24 57.21 21.61 17.87
CA GLY A 24 56.34 22.15 18.90
C GLY A 24 55.88 21.02 19.81
N ALA A 25 56.32 21.04 21.07
CA ALA A 25 55.79 20.18 22.11
C ALA A 25 54.31 20.53 22.34
N GLN A 26 53.40 19.73 21.78
CA GLN A 26 51.99 19.78 22.12
C GLN A 26 51.72 18.69 23.15
N SER A 27 51.43 19.13 24.37
CA SER A 27 50.82 18.31 25.41
C SER A 27 49.49 17.78 24.88
N SER A 28 49.44 16.49 24.56
CA SER A 28 48.22 15.78 24.21
C SER A 28 47.30 15.74 25.43
N VAL A 29 46.41 16.72 25.54
CA VAL A 29 45.22 16.61 26.38
C VAL A 29 44.36 15.54 25.71
N VAL A 30 44.35 14.35 26.30
CA VAL A 30 43.38 13.30 25.96
C VAL A 30 42.02 13.80 26.43
N THR A 31 41.33 14.49 25.55
CA THR A 31 39.91 14.77 25.71
C THR A 31 39.19 13.46 25.43
N GLU A 32 38.86 12.69 26.47
CA GLU A 32 37.85 11.63 26.37
C GLU A 32 36.55 12.31 25.93
N GLN A 33 36.31 12.32 24.62
CA GLN A 33 34.98 12.56 24.09
C GLN A 33 34.12 11.39 24.54
N HIS A 34 33.38 11.60 25.62
CA HIS A 34 32.21 10.80 25.93
C HIS A 34 31.22 10.98 24.77
N GLU A 35 31.38 10.19 23.72
CA GLU A 35 30.31 9.89 22.78
C GLU A 35 29.17 9.34 23.63
N SER A 36 28.22 10.20 23.94
CA SER A 36 26.93 9.78 24.44
C SER A 36 26.31 8.98 23.31
N THR A 37 26.51 7.66 23.32
CA THR A 37 25.85 6.72 22.41
C THR A 37 24.35 6.84 22.69
N VAL A 38 23.67 7.68 21.90
CA VAL A 38 22.23 7.79 21.90
C VAL A 38 21.70 6.40 21.56
N ALA A 39 20.85 5.85 22.43
CA ALA A 39 20.25 4.55 22.18
C ALA A 39 19.51 4.58 20.82
N PRO A 40 19.60 3.53 20.00
CA PRO A 40 18.92 3.52 18.71
C PRO A 40 17.42 3.67 18.89
N SER A 41 16.76 4.38 17.96
CA SER A 41 15.30 4.43 17.92
C SER A 41 14.72 3.04 17.67
N PHE A 42 13.44 2.85 17.99
CA PHE A 42 12.74 1.60 17.70
C PHE A 42 12.76 1.30 16.20
N VAL A 43 12.64 2.32 15.36
CA VAL A 43 12.71 2.21 13.89
C VAL A 43 14.08 1.68 13.44
N GLN A 44 15.17 2.23 13.97
CA GLN A 44 16.53 1.75 13.68
C GLN A 44 16.76 0.32 14.20
N LEU A 45 16.19 -0.01 15.37
CA LEU A 45 16.25 -1.36 15.91
C LEU A 45 15.48 -2.34 15.03
N PHE A 46 14.29 -1.96 14.55
CA PHE A 46 13.50 -2.76 13.61
C PHE A 46 14.27 -3.03 12.33
N ASP A 47 14.80 -2.00 11.68
CA ASP A 47 15.55 -2.14 10.42
C ASP A 47 16.76 -3.05 10.60
N ARG A 48 17.48 -2.91 11.72
CA ARG A 48 18.60 -3.79 12.08
C ARG A 48 18.18 -5.25 12.24
N ARG A 49 17.10 -5.51 12.99
CA ARG A 49 16.62 -6.89 13.21
C ARG A 49 16.14 -7.51 11.92
N VAL A 50 15.37 -6.81 11.10
CA VAL A 50 14.93 -7.32 9.79
C VAL A 50 16.13 -7.67 8.90
N ALA A 51 17.19 -6.85 8.90
CA ALA A 51 18.42 -7.12 8.15
C ALA A 51 19.22 -8.34 8.66
N GLU A 52 19.06 -8.72 9.93
CA GLU A 52 19.63 -9.95 10.50
C GLU A 52 18.88 -11.23 10.06
N GLY A 53 17.74 -11.07 9.37
CA GLY A 53 16.91 -12.16 8.83
C GLY A 53 15.71 -12.47 9.72
N LEU A 54 14.63 -13.00 9.12
CA LEU A 54 13.36 -13.30 9.81
C LEU A 54 13.25 -14.78 10.18
N PRO A 55 12.55 -15.15 11.28
CA PRO A 55 11.74 -14.28 12.16
C PRO A 55 12.57 -13.53 13.22
N GLN A 56 12.04 -12.40 13.73
CA GLN A 56 12.67 -11.56 14.76
C GLN A 56 11.68 -11.02 15.77
N SER A 57 12.08 -10.96 17.04
CA SER A 57 11.29 -10.35 18.11
C SER A 57 11.97 -9.10 18.65
N ILE A 58 11.17 -8.06 18.85
CA ILE A 58 11.60 -6.73 19.30
C ILE A 58 10.73 -6.35 20.49
N SER A 59 11.36 -6.24 21.66
CA SER A 59 10.68 -5.80 22.87
C SER A 59 10.68 -4.27 22.95
N LEU A 60 9.51 -3.69 23.17
CA LEU A 60 9.37 -2.27 23.50
C LEU A 60 9.39 -2.09 25.01
N SER A 61 10.27 -1.20 25.46
CA SER A 61 10.24 -0.76 26.85
C SER A 61 9.01 0.12 27.06
N PRO A 62 8.28 -0.02 28.18
CA PRO A 62 7.11 0.80 28.46
C PRO A 62 7.50 2.30 28.51
N SER A 63 6.80 3.11 27.72
CA SER A 63 6.97 4.56 27.68
C SER A 63 6.75 5.18 29.06
N ARG A 64 7.76 5.88 29.59
CA ARG A 64 7.72 6.51 30.93
C ARG A 64 6.89 7.80 30.99
N HIS A 65 6.47 8.35 29.86
CA HIS A 65 5.93 9.71 29.76
C HIS A 65 4.40 9.82 29.65
N HIS A 66 3.66 8.71 29.55
CA HIS A 66 2.20 8.73 29.51
C HIS A 66 1.57 8.12 30.78
N ARG A 67 0.49 8.74 31.28
CA ARG A 67 -0.31 8.21 32.40
C ARG A 67 -0.95 6.85 32.10
N ASN A 68 -0.95 6.44 30.84
CA ASN A 68 -1.36 5.14 30.36
C ASN A 68 -0.10 4.41 29.83
N ALA A 69 0.80 4.02 30.74
CA ALA A 69 1.96 3.22 30.37
C ALA A 69 1.46 1.95 29.65
N VAL A 70 1.79 1.81 28.37
CA VAL A 70 1.51 0.58 27.62
C VAL A 70 2.32 -0.53 28.28
N ALA A 71 1.68 -1.67 28.56
CA ALA A 71 2.36 -2.84 29.10
C ALA A 71 3.56 -3.20 28.22
N PRO A 72 4.59 -3.89 28.77
CA PRO A 72 5.69 -4.42 27.96
C PRO A 72 5.11 -5.11 26.73
N SER A 73 5.52 -4.65 25.56
CA SER A 73 4.95 -5.11 24.30
C SER A 73 6.05 -5.76 23.47
N GLU A 74 5.72 -6.87 22.84
CA GLU A 74 6.61 -7.61 21.97
C GLU A 74 6.04 -7.64 20.56
N LEU A 75 6.81 -7.11 19.61
CA LEU A 75 6.55 -7.23 18.20
C LEU A 75 7.42 -8.37 17.64
N THR A 76 6.79 -9.44 17.15
CA THR A 76 7.48 -10.52 16.45
C THR A 76 7.19 -10.43 14.97
N ILE A 77 8.18 -10.14 14.14
CA ILE A 77 8.09 -10.11 12.68
C ILE A 77 8.41 -11.50 12.15
N THR A 78 7.47 -12.10 11.42
CA THR A 78 7.57 -13.49 10.97
C THR A 78 8.02 -13.61 9.52
N SER A 79 7.61 -12.67 8.66
CA SER A 79 7.93 -12.72 7.23
C SER A 79 7.65 -11.39 6.53
N GLU A 80 8.45 -11.12 5.51
CA GLU A 80 8.23 -10.03 4.56
C GLU A 80 7.12 -10.41 3.56
N LEU A 81 6.28 -9.44 3.21
CA LEU A 81 5.27 -9.59 2.17
C LEU A 81 5.83 -9.08 0.83
N PRO A 82 5.50 -9.72 -0.31
CA PRO A 82 5.85 -9.21 -1.65
C PRO A 82 4.94 -8.03 -2.05
N VAL A 83 4.83 -7.05 -1.16
CA VAL A 83 3.97 -5.87 -1.29
C VAL A 83 4.84 -4.63 -1.12
N HIS A 84 4.81 -3.76 -2.12
CA HIS A 84 5.46 -2.45 -2.07
C HIS A 84 4.40 -1.37 -2.03
N VAL A 85 4.57 -0.41 -1.12
CA VAL A 85 3.69 0.75 -1.00
C VAL A 85 4.47 1.99 -1.43
N VAL A 86 3.83 2.90 -2.17
CA VAL A 86 4.39 4.20 -2.51
C VAL A 86 3.39 5.26 -2.05
N PHE A 87 3.82 6.10 -1.11
CA PHE A 87 3.00 7.19 -0.58
C PHE A 87 3.05 8.43 -1.48
N PRO A 88 2.17 9.44 -1.27
CA PRO A 88 2.11 10.59 -2.17
C PRO A 88 3.33 11.51 -2.12
N ASP A 89 4.15 11.42 -1.07
CA ASP A 89 5.47 12.08 -0.93
C ASP A 89 6.61 11.25 -1.55
N ASP A 90 6.26 10.21 -2.32
CA ASP A 90 7.15 9.19 -2.89
C ASP A 90 7.94 8.37 -1.86
N THR A 91 7.58 8.47 -0.57
CA THR A 91 8.12 7.57 0.46
C THR A 91 7.70 6.13 0.15
N GLY A 92 8.68 5.24 0.06
CA GLY A 92 8.45 3.81 -0.08
C GLY A 92 8.06 3.16 1.25
N GLY A 93 7.14 2.19 1.18
CA GLY A 93 6.72 1.34 2.29
C GLY A 93 6.97 -0.13 1.99
N GLN A 94 7.52 -0.85 2.96
CA GLN A 94 7.66 -2.30 2.93
C GLN A 94 6.73 -2.92 3.95
N MET A 95 6.10 -4.04 3.58
CA MET A 95 5.11 -4.70 4.44
C MET A 95 5.60 -6.03 4.97
N PHE A 96 5.18 -6.34 6.20
CA PHE A 96 5.51 -7.57 6.90
C PHE A 96 4.27 -8.12 7.59
N THR A 97 4.33 -9.40 7.94
CA THR A 97 3.41 -9.96 8.95
C THR A 97 4.16 -10.28 10.23
N GLY A 98 3.41 -10.32 11.31
CA GLY A 98 3.96 -10.64 12.60
C GLY A 98 2.88 -10.90 13.64
N THR A 99 3.29 -10.86 14.90
CA THR A 99 2.40 -10.77 16.05
C THR A 99 2.78 -9.58 16.92
N TRP A 100 1.79 -8.96 17.54
CA TRP A 100 1.95 -7.99 18.62
C TRP A 100 1.30 -8.57 19.86
N ASN A 101 2.10 -8.94 20.87
CA ASN A 101 1.60 -9.66 22.05
C ASN A 101 0.73 -10.87 21.65
N ASP A 102 1.27 -11.71 20.75
CA ASP A 102 0.62 -12.90 20.15
C ASP A 102 -0.57 -12.63 19.22
N ALA A 103 -1.11 -11.40 19.16
CA ALA A 103 -2.17 -11.06 18.21
C ALA A 103 -1.58 -10.89 16.79
N PRO A 104 -2.15 -11.53 15.75
CA PRO A 104 -1.67 -11.36 14.37
C PRO A 104 -1.74 -9.91 13.91
N VAL A 105 -0.65 -9.41 13.31
CA VAL A 105 -0.56 -8.04 12.79
C VAL A 105 0.05 -7.99 11.40
N VAL A 106 -0.30 -6.93 10.68
CA VAL A 106 0.39 -6.48 9.47
C VAL A 106 1.18 -5.23 9.82
N VAL A 107 2.44 -5.18 9.43
CA VAL A 107 3.34 -4.06 9.71
C VAL A 107 3.71 -3.37 8.40
N THR A 108 3.62 -2.05 8.36
CA THR A 108 4.14 -1.22 7.26
C THR A 108 5.29 -0.37 7.79
N ARG A 109 6.49 -0.55 7.22
CA ARG A 109 7.69 0.23 7.51
C ARG A 109 7.88 1.26 6.40
N SER A 110 7.88 2.56 6.70
CA SER A 110 8.04 3.63 5.72
C SER A 110 8.75 4.85 6.28
N GLY A 111 9.78 5.37 5.61
CA GLY A 111 10.48 6.60 6.02
C GLY A 111 11.09 6.49 7.41
N ASP A 112 10.55 7.23 8.37
CA ASP A 112 10.90 7.27 9.79
C ASP A 112 9.83 6.62 10.68
N ARG A 113 8.92 5.82 10.11
CA ARG A 113 7.70 5.35 10.75
C ARG A 113 7.47 3.85 10.57
N ILE A 114 6.80 3.27 11.58
CA ILE A 114 6.24 1.92 11.57
C ILE A 114 4.77 2.00 11.95
N ASP A 115 3.89 1.50 11.09
CA ASP A 115 2.47 1.31 11.35
C ASP A 115 2.19 -0.19 11.58
N ILE A 116 1.56 -0.54 12.69
CA ILE A 116 1.23 -1.92 13.08
C ILE A 116 -0.30 -2.03 13.15
N VAL A 117 -0.87 -2.84 12.26
CA VAL A 117 -2.31 -3.00 12.07
C VAL A 117 -2.74 -4.37 12.56
N GLU A 118 -3.62 -4.38 13.56
CA GLU A 118 -4.33 -5.54 14.06
C GLU A 118 -5.80 -5.41 13.64
N LYS A 119 -6.31 -6.36 12.84
CA LYS A 119 -7.71 -6.40 12.42
C LYS A 119 -8.39 -7.60 13.05
N ASP A 120 -9.59 -7.37 13.59
CA ASP A 120 -10.51 -8.43 13.98
C ASP A 120 -11.92 -8.17 13.40
N THR A 121 -12.94 -8.83 13.95
CA THR A 121 -14.35 -8.66 13.55
C THR A 121 -14.99 -7.41 14.15
N SER A 122 -14.41 -6.84 15.21
CA SER A 122 -14.92 -5.68 15.95
C SER A 122 -14.34 -4.36 15.45
N GLY A 123 -13.19 -4.39 14.76
CA GLY A 123 -12.59 -3.21 14.20
C GLY A 123 -11.12 -3.38 13.83
N ILE A 124 -10.42 -2.25 13.86
CA ILE A 124 -9.01 -2.15 13.49
C ILE A 124 -8.30 -1.38 14.58
N ARG A 125 -7.24 -1.97 15.12
CA ARG A 125 -6.31 -1.30 16.01
C ARG A 125 -5.06 -0.94 15.24
N VAL A 126 -4.67 0.32 15.31
CA VAL A 126 -3.47 0.83 14.66
C VAL A 126 -2.53 1.35 15.73
N ARG A 127 -1.30 0.87 15.69
CA ARG A 127 -0.21 1.37 16.54
C ARG A 127 0.84 2.00 15.65
N VAL A 128 1.26 3.21 16.01
CA VAL A 128 2.20 4.01 15.25
C VAL A 128 3.41 4.27 16.11
N ILE A 129 4.59 4.03 15.54
CA ILE A 129 5.87 4.35 16.18
C ILE A 129 6.69 5.14 15.17
N THR A 130 7.29 6.25 15.60
CA THR A 130 8.14 7.09 14.75
C THR A 130 9.58 7.06 15.25
N GLU A 131 10.52 7.51 14.44
CA GLU A 131 11.93 7.60 14.82
C GLU A 131 12.14 8.68 15.89
N GLU A 132 11.38 9.78 15.80
CA GLU A 132 11.39 10.88 16.75
C GLU A 132 10.81 10.49 18.11
N SER A 133 9.78 9.62 18.10
CA SER A 133 9.06 9.17 19.28
C SER A 133 9.10 7.66 19.37
N ASN A 134 9.90 7.13 20.30
CA ASN A 134 9.84 5.72 20.68
C ASN A 134 8.54 5.35 21.42
N ASP A 135 7.59 6.28 21.56
CA ASP A 135 6.29 6.02 22.14
C ASP A 135 5.35 5.39 21.10
N VAL A 136 4.50 4.49 21.59
CA VAL A 136 3.49 3.82 20.77
C VAL A 136 2.21 4.65 20.82
N GLU A 137 1.87 5.29 19.71
CA GLU A 137 0.56 5.93 19.54
C GLU A 137 -0.46 4.87 19.12
N GLU A 138 -1.38 4.52 20.01
CA GLU A 138 -2.43 3.53 19.74
C GLU A 138 -3.77 4.21 19.45
N ASN A 139 -4.40 3.82 18.35
CA ASN A 139 -5.73 4.25 17.95
C ASN A 139 -6.61 3.02 17.69
N TRP A 140 -7.82 3.03 18.26
CA TRP A 140 -8.84 2.02 17.99
C TRP A 140 -9.92 2.59 17.07
N PHE A 141 -10.16 1.90 15.97
CA PHE A 141 -11.19 2.21 15.00
C PHE A 141 -12.23 1.10 15.03
N ALA A 142 -13.35 1.34 15.70
CA ALA A 142 -14.48 0.42 15.65
C ALA A 142 -14.91 0.21 14.19
N ALA A 143 -15.31 -1.02 13.85
CA ALA A 143 -15.96 -1.27 12.58
C ALA A 143 -17.18 -0.32 12.49
N PRO A 144 -17.28 0.52 11.44
CA PRO A 144 -18.45 1.35 11.29
C PRO A 144 -19.67 0.42 11.27
N PRO A 145 -20.78 0.78 11.94
CA PRO A 145 -22.02 0.05 11.73
C PRO A 145 -22.26 0.07 10.22
N SER A 146 -22.48 -1.09 9.61
CA SER A 146 -22.87 -1.16 8.20
C SER A 146 -24.15 -0.36 8.10
N ALA A 147 -24.05 0.92 7.74
CA ALA A 147 -25.21 1.78 7.61
C ALA A 147 -26.06 1.12 6.53
N GLY A 148 -27.34 0.89 6.80
CA GLY A 148 -28.28 0.27 5.88
C GLY A 148 -28.57 1.15 4.67
N MET A 149 -27.53 1.52 3.92
CA MET A 149 -27.66 2.05 2.58
C MET A 149 -28.07 0.87 1.69
N PRO A 150 -29.16 1.00 0.94
CA PRO A 150 -29.57 -0.01 -0.01
C PRO A 150 -28.53 -0.10 -1.13
N ASP A 151 -27.82 -1.23 -1.19
CA ASP A 151 -26.83 -1.53 -2.22
C ASP A 151 -27.46 -2.15 -3.49
N ASP A 152 -28.79 -2.06 -3.66
CA ASP A 152 -29.54 -2.59 -4.82
C ASP A 152 -29.28 -1.85 -6.15
N VAL A 153 -28.19 -1.09 -6.27
CA VAL A 153 -27.74 -0.63 -7.59
C VAL A 153 -26.93 -1.77 -8.19
N GLU A 154 -27.60 -2.60 -8.99
CA GLU A 154 -26.97 -3.54 -9.90
C GLU A 154 -25.76 -2.84 -10.55
N PRO A 155 -24.54 -3.40 -10.46
CA PRO A 155 -23.36 -2.74 -11.00
C PRO A 155 -23.63 -2.39 -12.45
N ALA A 156 -23.30 -1.15 -12.83
CA ALA A 156 -23.52 -0.69 -14.19
C ALA A 156 -22.93 -1.74 -15.15
N PRO A 157 -23.74 -2.35 -16.03
CA PRO A 157 -23.21 -3.30 -16.99
C PRO A 157 -22.12 -2.58 -17.75
N SER A 158 -20.93 -3.17 -17.79
CA SER A 158 -19.86 -2.63 -18.64
C SER A 158 -20.47 -2.40 -20.02
N PRO A 159 -20.21 -1.26 -20.69
CA PRO A 159 -20.33 -1.26 -22.14
C PRO A 159 -19.33 -2.33 -22.61
N ILE A 160 -19.85 -3.51 -22.92
CA ILE A 160 -19.14 -4.55 -23.65
C ILE A 160 -18.90 -3.94 -25.02
N THR A 161 -17.90 -3.07 -25.11
CA THR A 161 -17.31 -2.73 -26.38
C THR A 161 -16.55 -4.00 -26.74
N ALA A 162 -17.25 -4.88 -27.46
CA ALA A 162 -16.65 -5.87 -28.32
C ALA A 162 -15.83 -5.14 -29.39
N GLY A 163 -14.78 -4.44 -28.98
CA GLY A 163 -13.67 -4.09 -29.83
C GLY A 163 -12.97 -5.41 -30.09
N GLY A 164 -13.25 -6.00 -31.25
CA GLY A 164 -12.49 -7.10 -31.82
C GLY A 164 -11.02 -6.73 -31.93
N GLY A 165 -10.29 -6.83 -30.82
CA GLY A 165 -8.85 -6.95 -30.80
C GLY A 165 -8.52 -8.36 -31.25
N THR A 166 -8.50 -8.58 -32.56
CA THR A 166 -7.81 -9.71 -33.17
C THR A 166 -6.50 -9.94 -32.43
N GLY A 167 -6.24 -11.19 -32.02
CA GLY A 167 -4.99 -11.58 -31.38
C GLY A 167 -3.79 -10.91 -32.03
N ARG A 168 -3.14 -10.03 -31.26
CA ARG A 168 -1.78 -9.56 -31.54
C ARG A 168 -0.97 -9.91 -30.30
N SER A 169 -0.28 -11.05 -30.43
CA SER A 169 1.13 -11.24 -30.10
C SER A 169 1.73 -10.25 -29.11
N GLY A 170 2.23 -10.79 -27.98
CA GLY A 170 2.92 -10.10 -26.91
C GLY A 170 3.74 -8.89 -27.37
N SER A 171 3.38 -7.73 -26.85
CA SER A 171 3.95 -6.45 -27.26
C SER A 171 4.20 -5.61 -26.01
N LEU A 172 5.42 -5.72 -25.46
CA LEU A 172 6.16 -4.77 -24.58
C LEU A 172 5.49 -4.21 -23.30
N GLY A 173 4.17 -4.02 -23.23
CA GLY A 173 3.43 -3.60 -22.05
C GLY A 173 3.40 -4.67 -20.95
N ASP A 174 3.31 -5.96 -21.34
CA ASP A 174 3.41 -7.10 -20.40
C ASP A 174 4.77 -7.14 -19.69
N ILE A 175 5.84 -6.67 -20.34
CA ILE A 175 7.20 -6.65 -19.78
C ILE A 175 7.31 -5.57 -18.67
N THR A 176 6.43 -4.55 -18.68
CA THR A 176 6.40 -3.53 -17.62
C THR A 176 5.65 -3.96 -16.36
N ASP A 177 4.89 -5.05 -16.43
CA ASP A 177 4.18 -5.68 -15.30
C ASP A 177 4.91 -6.96 -14.83
N ILE A 178 6.24 -7.01 -14.96
CA ILE A 178 7.10 -8.00 -14.31
C ILE A 178 7.93 -7.27 -13.25
N ALA A 179 7.90 -7.76 -12.02
CA ALA A 179 8.76 -7.27 -10.94
C ALA A 179 10.22 -7.64 -11.22
N LEU A 180 11.18 -6.96 -10.59
CA LEU A 180 12.62 -7.18 -10.82
C LEU A 180 13.08 -8.63 -10.54
N ASN A 181 12.28 -9.42 -9.82
CA ASN A 181 12.52 -10.84 -9.53
C ASN A 181 11.85 -11.80 -10.53
N GLY A 182 11.30 -11.31 -11.65
CA GLY A 182 10.64 -12.12 -12.67
C GLY A 182 9.19 -12.52 -12.34
N LYS A 183 8.65 -12.12 -11.18
CA LYS A 183 7.25 -12.40 -10.84
C LYS A 183 6.30 -11.42 -11.52
N PRO A 184 5.10 -11.85 -11.95
CA PRO A 184 4.07 -10.93 -12.44
C PRO A 184 3.70 -9.91 -11.36
N LEU A 185 3.54 -8.66 -11.77
CA LEU A 185 3.28 -7.51 -10.91
C LEU A 185 1.84 -7.04 -11.07
N MET A 186 1.15 -6.87 -9.95
CA MET A 186 -0.16 -6.26 -9.85
C MET A 186 -0.04 -4.86 -9.24
N ARG A 187 -0.58 -3.83 -9.90
CA ARG A 187 -0.51 -2.42 -9.43
C ARG A 187 -1.90 -1.89 -9.10
N PHE A 188 -2.09 -1.47 -7.87
CA PHE A 188 -3.28 -0.77 -7.38
C PHE A 188 -2.95 0.70 -7.13
N TRP A 189 -3.46 1.57 -7.98
CA TRP A 189 -3.37 3.02 -7.81
C TRP A 189 -4.58 3.49 -7.01
N ILE A 190 -4.32 4.18 -5.90
CA ILE A 190 -5.34 4.73 -5.02
C ILE A 190 -5.16 6.25 -4.98
N PHE A 191 -6.14 6.96 -5.52
CA PHE A 191 -6.20 8.41 -5.52
C PHE A 191 -7.09 8.86 -4.36
N THR A 192 -6.60 9.78 -3.54
CA THR A 192 -7.46 10.42 -2.53
C THR A 192 -8.04 11.70 -3.10
N HIS A 193 -9.36 11.84 -3.10
CA HIS A 193 -10.03 13.03 -3.55
C HIS A 193 -9.67 14.24 -2.66
N ASP A 194 -9.67 15.45 -3.22
CA ASP A 194 -9.20 16.68 -2.56
C ASP A 194 -10.09 17.13 -1.38
N ASP A 195 -11.30 16.56 -1.26
CA ASP A 195 -12.18 16.77 -0.10
C ASP A 195 -11.86 15.84 1.08
N THR A 196 -10.93 14.91 0.91
CA THR A 196 -10.42 14.08 1.98
C THR A 196 -9.32 14.84 2.75
N GLY A 197 -9.21 14.55 4.05
CA GLY A 197 -8.19 15.17 4.90
C GLY A 197 -6.76 14.88 4.41
N ALA A 198 -5.80 15.74 4.77
CA ALA A 198 -4.43 15.65 4.24
C ALA A 198 -3.75 14.30 4.50
N ASP A 199 -4.02 13.66 5.64
CA ASP A 199 -3.40 12.37 5.97
C ASP A 199 -4.28 11.17 5.65
N MET A 200 -5.33 11.35 4.83
CA MET A 200 -6.27 10.28 4.49
C MET A 200 -5.56 9.05 3.91
N TYR A 201 -4.50 9.22 3.13
CA TYR A 201 -3.75 8.09 2.57
C TYR A 201 -3.15 7.16 3.65
N ARG A 202 -2.80 7.67 4.83
CA ARG A 202 -2.33 6.84 5.97
C ARG A 202 -3.49 6.10 6.61
N THR A 203 -4.62 6.77 6.80
CA THR A 203 -5.86 6.13 7.26
C THR A 203 -6.30 5.03 6.28
N LEU A 204 -6.18 5.26 4.98
CA LEU A 204 -6.45 4.26 3.96
C LEU A 204 -5.51 3.06 4.05
N GLN A 205 -4.20 3.32 4.10
CA GLN A 205 -3.21 2.27 4.26
C GLN A 205 -3.50 1.42 5.50
N ASN A 206 -3.76 2.05 6.64
CA ASN A 206 -3.90 1.34 7.91
C ASN A 206 -5.26 0.64 8.05
N ASN A 207 -6.35 1.32 7.70
CA ASN A 207 -7.70 0.84 8.01
C ASN A 207 -8.33 0.05 6.85
N TYR A 208 -7.96 0.30 5.61
CA TYR A 208 -8.63 -0.31 4.46
C TYR A 208 -7.72 -1.28 3.71
N VAL A 209 -6.44 -0.93 3.56
CA VAL A 209 -5.57 -1.59 2.58
C VAL A 209 -4.65 -2.62 3.20
N SER A 210 -4.00 -2.34 4.34
CA SER A 210 -2.91 -3.19 4.88
C SER A 210 -3.31 -4.64 5.08
N TRP A 211 -4.43 -4.89 5.77
CA TRP A 211 -4.93 -6.23 6.01
C TRP A 211 -5.36 -6.92 4.70
N TRP A 212 -5.97 -6.16 3.78
CA TRP A 212 -6.47 -6.69 2.52
C TRP A 212 -5.33 -7.09 1.59
N VAL A 213 -4.31 -6.25 1.42
CA VAL A 213 -3.17 -6.58 0.54
C VAL A 213 -2.30 -7.67 1.13
N ALA A 214 -2.24 -7.81 2.45
CA ALA A 214 -1.62 -8.96 3.09
C ALA A 214 -2.37 -10.27 2.77
N ASP A 215 -3.70 -10.28 2.85
CA ASP A 215 -4.53 -11.42 2.43
C ASP A 215 -4.38 -11.69 0.92
N LEU A 216 -4.42 -10.64 0.10
CA LEU A 216 -4.25 -10.71 -1.34
C LEU A 216 -2.90 -11.34 -1.70
N ALA A 217 -1.81 -10.91 -1.05
CA ALA A 217 -0.46 -11.42 -1.31
C ALA A 217 -0.23 -12.85 -0.81
N ARG A 218 -0.95 -13.31 0.23
CA ARG A 218 -0.75 -14.64 0.82
C ARG A 218 -1.68 -15.69 0.25
N ASN A 219 -2.95 -15.33 0.16
CA ASN A 219 -4.03 -16.29 0.01
C ASN A 219 -4.68 -16.18 -1.36
N VAL A 220 -4.72 -14.98 -1.96
CA VAL A 220 -5.45 -14.79 -3.23
C VAL A 220 -4.50 -14.90 -4.43
N LEU A 221 -3.40 -14.15 -4.44
CA LEU A 221 -2.42 -14.06 -5.54
C LEU A 221 -0.97 -14.29 -5.06
N PRO A 222 -0.65 -15.45 -4.44
CA PRO A 222 0.67 -15.72 -3.86
C PRO A 222 1.85 -15.74 -4.86
N TYR A 223 1.54 -15.81 -6.14
CA TYR A 223 2.51 -15.82 -7.24
C TYR A 223 2.79 -14.43 -7.81
N LYS A 224 2.10 -13.38 -7.35
CA LYS A 224 2.30 -12.01 -7.83
C LYS A 224 3.00 -11.12 -6.79
N VAL A 225 3.75 -10.15 -7.27
CA VAL A 225 4.18 -8.99 -6.47
C VAL A 225 3.07 -7.95 -6.55
N ILE A 226 2.78 -7.27 -5.44
CA ILE A 226 1.71 -6.27 -5.36
C ILE A 226 2.34 -4.90 -5.12
N HIS A 227 1.97 -3.90 -5.92
CA HIS A 227 2.30 -2.51 -5.66
C HIS A 227 1.03 -1.74 -5.35
N VAL A 228 1.03 -1.01 -4.23
CA VAL A 228 0.00 -0.03 -3.89
C VAL A 228 0.60 1.35 -4.05
N ILE A 229 -0.02 2.21 -4.86
CA ILE A 229 0.51 3.52 -5.20
C ILE A 229 -0.52 4.57 -4.84
N TYR A 230 -0.22 5.40 -3.85
CA TYR A 230 -1.09 6.49 -3.41
C TYR A 230 -0.77 7.77 -4.18
N ARG A 231 -1.81 8.49 -4.60
CA ARG A 231 -1.69 9.79 -5.28
C ARG A 231 -2.73 10.76 -4.74
N ARG A 232 -2.39 12.05 -4.71
CA ARG A 232 -3.28 13.12 -4.20
C ARG A 232 -2.95 14.48 -4.82
N ASN A 233 -3.85 15.44 -4.68
CA ASN A 233 -3.66 16.84 -5.07
C ASN A 233 -3.24 16.98 -6.56
N ILE A 234 -3.76 16.13 -7.44
CA ILE A 234 -3.52 16.16 -8.89
C ILE A 234 -4.70 16.85 -9.55
N LYS A 235 -4.48 18.09 -10.00
CA LYS A 235 -5.50 18.88 -10.70
C LYS A 235 -6.08 18.14 -11.90
N GLY A 236 -7.40 18.09 -11.98
CA GLY A 236 -8.19 17.38 -12.98
C GLY A 236 -8.28 15.87 -12.76
N VAL A 237 -7.69 15.34 -11.68
CA VAL A 237 -7.76 13.91 -11.32
C VAL A 237 -8.38 13.75 -9.94
N THR A 238 -7.74 14.28 -8.90
CA THR A 238 -8.20 14.12 -7.51
C THR A 238 -9.22 15.16 -7.08
N ASN A 239 -9.51 16.15 -7.92
CA ASN A 239 -10.56 17.15 -7.68
C ASN A 239 -11.71 17.07 -8.71
N MET A 240 -11.90 15.89 -9.32
CA MET A 240 -13.05 15.69 -10.18
C MET A 240 -14.34 15.76 -9.36
N SER A 241 -15.36 16.41 -9.90
CA SER A 241 -16.72 16.31 -9.37
C SER A 241 -17.18 14.85 -9.27
N TYR A 242 -17.82 14.48 -8.17
CA TYR A 242 -18.43 13.17 -7.93
C TYR A 242 -19.73 13.33 -7.12
N GLY A 243 -20.45 12.23 -6.87
CA GLY A 243 -21.65 12.17 -6.03
C GLY A 243 -22.94 11.95 -6.80
N ASP A 244 -22.84 11.78 -8.12
CA ASP A 244 -23.94 11.49 -9.05
C ASP A 244 -23.77 10.10 -9.71
N GLU A 245 -24.81 9.63 -10.42
CA GLU A 245 -24.78 8.31 -11.07
C GLU A 245 -23.68 8.18 -12.13
N ASP A 246 -23.26 9.30 -12.74
CA ASP A 246 -22.22 9.35 -13.78
C ASP A 246 -20.80 9.42 -13.22
N SER A 247 -20.64 9.35 -11.90
CA SER A 247 -19.34 9.56 -11.25
C SER A 247 -18.32 8.49 -11.61
N LEU A 248 -18.73 7.22 -11.80
CA LEU A 248 -17.83 6.14 -12.24
C LEU A 248 -17.35 6.33 -13.67
N ASP A 249 -18.25 6.63 -14.59
CA ASP A 249 -17.91 6.91 -16.00
C ASP A 249 -16.97 8.13 -16.09
N ARG A 250 -17.21 9.16 -15.27
CA ARG A 250 -16.34 10.34 -15.20
C ARG A 250 -14.96 9.99 -14.66
N TRP A 251 -14.89 9.12 -13.64
CA TRP A 251 -13.63 8.64 -13.09
C TRP A 251 -12.85 7.81 -14.12
N ASP A 252 -13.50 6.92 -14.85
CA ASP A 252 -12.85 6.12 -15.88
C ASP A 252 -12.23 6.99 -17.00
N ASN A 253 -12.97 8.00 -17.45
CA ASN A 253 -12.47 9.00 -18.39
C ASN A 253 -11.29 9.81 -17.82
N VAL A 254 -11.27 10.08 -16.51
CA VAL A 254 -10.13 10.73 -15.83
C VAL A 254 -8.92 9.81 -15.82
N VAL A 255 -9.11 8.51 -15.54
CA VAL A 255 -8.05 7.48 -15.58
C VAL A 255 -7.45 7.39 -16.97
N ASP A 256 -8.25 7.36 -18.03
CA ASP A 256 -7.77 7.34 -19.42
C ASP A 256 -6.83 8.50 -19.72
N ARG A 257 -7.23 9.72 -19.33
CA ARG A 257 -6.41 10.91 -19.53
C ARG A 257 -5.15 10.89 -18.66
N PHE A 258 -5.25 10.44 -17.42
CA PHE A 258 -4.12 10.31 -16.51
C PHE A 258 -3.09 9.33 -17.09
N VAL A 259 -3.51 8.11 -17.42
CA VAL A 259 -2.65 7.06 -17.98
C VAL A 259 -1.97 7.53 -19.26
N SER A 260 -2.73 8.16 -20.16
CA SER A 260 -2.18 8.70 -21.41
C SER A 260 -1.14 9.80 -21.16
N ARG A 261 -1.40 10.71 -20.20
CA ARG A 261 -0.49 11.81 -19.86
C ARG A 261 0.80 11.30 -19.21
N GLU A 262 0.71 10.31 -18.34
CA GLU A 262 1.86 9.74 -17.64
C GLU A 262 2.62 8.71 -18.50
N GLY A 263 2.20 8.48 -19.76
CA GLY A 263 2.82 7.49 -20.65
C GLY A 263 2.66 6.05 -20.16
N LEU A 264 1.63 5.79 -19.37
CA LEU A 264 1.30 4.47 -18.85
C LEU A 264 0.40 3.72 -19.86
N ALA A 265 0.37 2.40 -19.77
CA ALA A 265 -0.62 1.57 -20.47
C ALA A 265 -1.77 1.16 -19.52
N ARG A 266 -3.00 1.03 -20.01
CA ARG A 266 -4.04 0.27 -19.29
C ARG A 266 -3.78 -1.21 -19.54
N THR A 267 -3.55 -1.96 -18.47
CA THR A 267 -3.22 -3.39 -18.57
C THR A 267 -4.14 -4.19 -17.65
N GLY A 268 -4.27 -5.49 -17.93
CA GLY A 268 -4.98 -6.43 -17.07
C GLY A 268 -4.41 -6.53 -15.65
N HIS A 269 -3.30 -5.87 -15.34
CA HIS A 269 -2.65 -5.88 -14.02
C HIS A 269 -2.57 -4.51 -13.34
N ARG A 270 -3.22 -3.48 -13.91
CA ARG A 270 -3.29 -2.14 -13.32
C ARG A 270 -4.72 -1.80 -12.95
N ARG A 271 -4.94 -1.30 -11.74
CA ARG A 271 -6.25 -0.93 -11.20
C ARG A 271 -6.19 0.46 -10.59
N PHE A 272 -7.28 1.20 -10.67
CA PHE A 272 -7.38 2.61 -10.30
C PHE A 272 -8.62 2.85 -9.46
N LEU A 273 -8.43 3.30 -8.23
CA LEU A 273 -9.51 3.65 -7.33
C LEU A 273 -9.42 5.13 -6.94
N LEU A 274 -10.53 5.85 -7.00
CA LEU A 274 -10.67 7.16 -6.37
C LEU A 274 -11.42 7.00 -5.04
N PHE A 275 -10.79 7.46 -3.95
CA PHE A 275 -11.36 7.42 -2.61
C PHE A 275 -11.88 8.80 -2.21
N THR A 276 -13.15 8.88 -1.80
CA THR A 276 -13.88 10.13 -1.55
C THR A 276 -14.36 10.24 -0.10
N GLN A 277 -14.64 11.47 0.36
CA GLN A 277 -15.18 11.68 1.70
C GLN A 277 -16.66 11.24 1.80
N HIS A 278 -17.44 11.44 0.73
CA HIS A 278 -18.87 11.13 0.66
C HIS A 278 -19.16 10.01 -0.35
N SER A 279 -20.41 9.54 -0.37
CA SER A 279 -20.88 8.52 -1.30
C SER A 279 -20.52 8.87 -2.76
N PRO A 280 -19.95 7.92 -3.55
CA PRO A 280 -19.55 8.20 -4.92
C PRO A 280 -20.70 8.58 -5.86
N ASN A 281 -21.91 8.07 -5.60
CA ASN A 281 -23.10 8.23 -6.44
C ASN A 281 -24.38 8.60 -5.66
N GLY A 282 -24.23 9.00 -4.40
CA GLY A 282 -25.33 9.35 -3.50
C GLY A 282 -26.13 8.16 -2.95
N LYS A 283 -25.84 6.91 -3.38
CA LYS A 283 -26.61 5.71 -3.01
C LYS A 283 -25.78 4.62 -2.32
N SER A 284 -24.53 4.48 -2.73
CA SER A 284 -23.64 3.38 -2.32
C SER A 284 -22.37 3.92 -1.67
N SER A 285 -21.67 3.08 -0.92
CA SER A 285 -20.36 3.46 -0.36
C SER A 285 -19.19 3.23 -1.31
N GLY A 286 -19.41 2.49 -2.40
CA GLY A 286 -18.44 2.22 -3.45
C GLY A 286 -19.15 1.77 -4.74
N VAL A 287 -18.45 1.89 -5.86
CA VAL A 287 -18.92 1.41 -7.17
C VAL A 287 -17.70 1.09 -8.05
N ALA A 288 -17.78 0.01 -8.83
CA ALA A 288 -16.70 -0.42 -9.70
C ALA A 288 -17.24 -1.01 -11.00
N TYR A 289 -16.43 -0.96 -12.07
CA TYR A 289 -16.70 -1.78 -13.24
C TYR A 289 -16.28 -3.22 -12.98
N GLU A 290 -17.22 -4.16 -13.11
CA GLU A 290 -16.91 -5.59 -13.07
C GLU A 290 -15.93 -5.94 -14.20
N TYR A 291 -14.83 -6.62 -13.87
CA TYR A 291 -13.69 -6.91 -14.77
C TYR A 291 -12.97 -5.70 -15.39
N GLY A 292 -13.42 -4.48 -15.10
CA GLY A 292 -12.73 -3.26 -15.47
C GLY A 292 -11.53 -2.99 -14.57
N ASP A 293 -11.00 -1.78 -14.65
CA ASP A 293 -9.87 -1.31 -13.86
C ASP A 293 -10.15 0.00 -13.12
N ALA A 294 -11.37 0.53 -13.19
CA ALA A 294 -11.80 1.72 -12.48
C ALA A 294 -12.79 1.40 -11.35
N ALA A 295 -12.58 2.02 -10.19
CA ALA A 295 -13.42 1.91 -9.00
C ALA A 295 -13.48 3.25 -8.24
N LEU A 296 -14.55 3.44 -7.48
CA LEU A 296 -14.74 4.53 -6.52
C LEU A 296 -15.10 3.92 -5.17
N ALA A 297 -14.53 4.43 -4.08
CA ALA A 297 -14.92 4.05 -2.73
C ALA A 297 -14.95 5.27 -1.82
N SER A 298 -15.62 5.17 -0.68
CA SER A 298 -15.80 6.32 0.21
C SER A 298 -15.57 6.00 1.68
N ALA A 299 -15.24 7.06 2.44
CA ALA A 299 -15.04 7.01 3.88
C ALA A 299 -16.31 6.70 4.69
N VAL A 300 -17.49 6.79 4.07
CA VAL A 300 -18.77 6.39 4.70
C VAL A 300 -19.03 4.89 4.62
N GLY A 301 -18.21 4.14 3.86
CA GLY A 301 -18.31 2.70 3.71
C GLY A 301 -17.62 1.91 4.82
N PRO A 302 -17.86 0.58 4.86
CA PRO A 302 -17.14 -0.30 5.77
C PRO A 302 -15.64 -0.36 5.41
N TYR A 303 -14.79 -0.76 6.35
CA TYR A 303 -13.35 -0.93 6.08
C TYR A 303 -13.02 -1.93 4.97
N SER A 304 -13.98 -2.79 4.59
CA SER A 304 -13.89 -3.70 3.46
C SER A 304 -14.25 -3.09 2.10
N VAL A 305 -14.72 -1.84 2.03
CA VAL A 305 -15.20 -1.24 0.77
C VAL A 305 -14.12 -1.26 -0.31
N ILE A 306 -12.86 -0.92 0.02
CA ILE A 306 -11.77 -0.98 -0.96
C ILE A 306 -11.51 -2.41 -1.45
N ALA A 307 -11.54 -3.39 -0.55
CA ALA A 307 -11.40 -4.80 -0.91
C ALA A 307 -12.58 -5.28 -1.79
N HIS A 308 -13.78 -4.78 -1.55
CA HIS A 308 -14.97 -5.08 -2.33
C HIS A 308 -14.87 -4.51 -3.75
N GLU A 309 -14.60 -3.21 -3.87
CA GLU A 309 -14.54 -2.53 -5.16
C GLU A 309 -13.39 -3.03 -6.02
N PHE A 310 -12.18 -3.15 -5.46
CA PHE A 310 -11.10 -3.78 -6.20
C PHE A 310 -11.40 -5.25 -6.50
N GLY A 311 -12.15 -5.94 -5.64
CA GLY A 311 -12.65 -7.28 -5.86
C GLY A 311 -13.38 -7.42 -7.19
N HIS A 312 -14.32 -6.52 -7.50
CA HIS A 312 -14.98 -6.47 -8.81
C HIS A 312 -14.00 -6.32 -9.97
N THR A 313 -13.01 -5.44 -9.84
CA THR A 313 -12.00 -5.19 -10.88
C THR A 313 -11.03 -6.36 -11.13
N ILE A 314 -10.94 -7.30 -10.18
CA ILE A 314 -10.10 -8.51 -10.29
C ILE A 314 -10.92 -9.79 -10.50
N GLY A 315 -12.21 -9.66 -10.82
CA GLY A 315 -13.08 -10.76 -11.21
C GLY A 315 -13.85 -11.41 -10.06
N GLY A 316 -13.88 -10.80 -8.88
CA GLY A 316 -14.77 -11.19 -7.79
C GLY A 316 -16.24 -10.90 -8.10
N LEU A 317 -17.14 -11.71 -7.56
CA LEU A 317 -18.59 -11.63 -7.74
C LEU A 317 -19.34 -11.71 -6.43
N HIS A 318 -20.45 -10.97 -6.37
CA HIS A 318 -21.41 -11.06 -5.26
C HIS A 318 -22.02 -12.44 -5.10
N GLY A 319 -22.44 -13.07 -6.20
CA GLY A 319 -23.07 -14.40 -6.19
C GLY A 319 -22.16 -15.54 -5.71
N LEU A 320 -20.86 -15.28 -5.55
CA LEU A 320 -19.90 -16.23 -4.99
C LEU A 320 -19.50 -15.89 -3.55
N ALA A 321 -20.04 -14.81 -2.97
CA ALA A 321 -19.86 -14.49 -1.58
C ALA A 321 -20.70 -15.43 -0.70
N HIS A 322 -20.24 -15.63 0.54
CA HIS A 322 -21.00 -16.34 1.55
C HIS A 322 -20.78 -15.73 2.93
N THR A 323 -21.58 -16.20 3.90
CA THR A 323 -21.49 -15.87 5.32
C THR A 323 -20.79 -17.02 6.04
N ASP A 324 -19.80 -16.70 6.88
CA ASP A 324 -19.07 -17.63 7.72
C ASP A 324 -19.27 -17.33 9.21
N PHE A 325 -18.80 -18.24 10.07
CA PHE A 325 -18.81 -18.08 11.53
C PHE A 325 -17.38 -18.14 12.08
N THR A 326 -16.87 -17.00 12.53
CA THR A 326 -15.58 -16.86 13.22
C THR A 326 -15.81 -16.26 14.61
N TRP A 327 -16.55 -16.96 15.46
CA TRP A 327 -17.08 -16.50 16.77
C TRP A 327 -18.22 -15.47 16.73
N TRP A 328 -18.37 -14.76 15.61
CA TRP A 328 -19.56 -14.01 15.22
C TRP A 328 -19.85 -14.29 13.74
N LEU A 329 -21.10 -14.10 13.30
CA LEU A 329 -21.41 -14.23 11.88
C LEU A 329 -20.76 -13.10 11.08
N CYS A 330 -20.00 -13.46 10.06
CA CYS A 330 -19.31 -12.51 9.20
C CYS A 330 -19.56 -12.83 7.73
N ARG A 331 -19.34 -11.86 6.84
CA ARG A 331 -19.45 -12.02 5.40
C ARG A 331 -18.12 -11.82 4.71
N THR A 332 -17.88 -12.60 3.66
CA THR A 332 -16.70 -12.45 2.80
C THR A 332 -16.72 -11.11 2.05
N ASN A 333 -15.55 -10.67 1.57
CA ASN A 333 -15.34 -9.34 1.00
C ASN A 333 -16.28 -8.96 -0.16
N MET A 334 -16.79 -9.94 -0.92
CA MET A 334 -17.71 -9.69 -2.04
C MET A 334 -19.20 -9.74 -1.65
N ALA A 335 -19.58 -9.81 -0.38
CA ALA A 335 -21.01 -9.81 -0.06
C ALA A 335 -21.67 -8.48 -0.45
N ALA A 336 -22.78 -8.55 -1.18
CA ALA A 336 -23.52 -7.39 -1.67
C ALA A 336 -24.28 -6.65 -0.57
N ASP A 337 -24.84 -7.40 0.39
CA ASP A 337 -25.70 -6.81 1.41
C ASP A 337 -24.89 -5.94 2.39
N SER A 338 -25.50 -4.89 2.94
CA SER A 338 -24.96 -4.06 4.03
C SER A 338 -25.60 -4.35 5.40
N ASN A 339 -25.98 -5.61 5.68
CA ASN A 339 -26.58 -5.99 6.97
C ASN A 339 -25.66 -5.64 8.17
N ALA A 340 -26.11 -4.70 9.00
CA ALA A 340 -25.40 -4.20 10.18
C ALA A 340 -25.10 -5.28 11.24
N LEU A 341 -25.82 -6.40 11.23
CA LEU A 341 -25.62 -7.49 12.19
C LEU A 341 -24.47 -8.42 11.80
N LEU A 342 -23.99 -8.36 10.56
CA LEU A 342 -22.96 -9.25 10.03
C LEU A 342 -21.64 -8.48 9.88
N ALA A 343 -20.61 -8.94 10.57
CA ALA A 343 -19.26 -8.41 10.45
C ALA A 343 -18.67 -8.70 9.06
N ASN A 344 -17.53 -8.09 8.73
CA ASN A 344 -16.75 -8.49 7.56
C ASN A 344 -15.65 -9.49 7.97
N CYS A 345 -15.60 -10.64 7.30
CA CYS A 345 -14.64 -11.71 7.62
C CYS A 345 -13.18 -11.33 7.30
N GLY A 346 -12.96 -10.32 6.46
CA GLY A 346 -11.64 -9.86 6.06
C GLY A 346 -10.96 -10.70 4.98
N TYR A 347 -11.71 -11.54 4.26
CA TYR A 347 -11.19 -12.38 3.18
C TYR A 347 -12.22 -12.60 2.08
N TYR A 348 -11.75 -12.99 0.89
CA TYR A 348 -12.61 -13.46 -0.20
C TYR A 348 -13.03 -14.93 0.01
N SER A 349 -14.25 -15.29 -0.40
CA SER A 349 -14.68 -16.69 -0.40
C SER A 349 -13.77 -17.55 -1.27
N ARG A 350 -13.67 -18.86 -0.99
CA ARG A 350 -12.87 -19.79 -1.82
C ARG A 350 -13.27 -19.74 -3.30
N ALA A 351 -14.57 -19.69 -3.58
CA ALA A 351 -15.08 -19.59 -4.95
C ALA A 351 -14.65 -18.29 -5.64
N ASN A 352 -14.63 -17.16 -4.91
CA ASN A 352 -14.08 -15.92 -5.44
C ASN A 352 -12.57 -15.99 -5.66
N ILE A 353 -11.80 -16.59 -4.74
CA ILE A 353 -10.35 -16.77 -4.92
C ILE A 353 -10.06 -17.58 -6.19
N GLU A 354 -10.78 -18.69 -6.41
CA GLU A 354 -10.65 -19.51 -7.62
C GLU A 354 -10.97 -18.72 -8.89
N LYS A 355 -12.05 -17.93 -8.88
CA LYS A 355 -12.43 -17.08 -10.01
C LYS A 355 -11.41 -15.97 -10.29
N ILE A 356 -10.94 -15.27 -9.25
CA ILE A 356 -9.93 -14.21 -9.35
C ILE A 356 -8.63 -14.77 -9.95
N ARG A 357 -8.19 -15.95 -9.51
CA ARG A 357 -7.00 -16.61 -10.07
C ARG A 357 -7.18 -17.03 -11.52
N ALA A 358 -8.38 -17.46 -11.91
CA ALA A 358 -8.68 -17.77 -13.31
C ALA A 358 -8.68 -16.51 -14.20
N PHE A 359 -9.14 -15.38 -13.66
CA PHE A 359 -9.14 -14.08 -14.35
C PHE A 359 -7.74 -13.46 -14.45
N LEU A 360 -6.91 -13.63 -13.41
CA LEU A 360 -5.53 -13.16 -13.34
C LEU A 360 -4.55 -14.34 -13.29
N PRO A 361 -4.43 -15.12 -14.38
CA PRO A 361 -3.67 -16.35 -14.37
C PRO A 361 -2.21 -16.11 -13.99
N GLU A 362 -1.60 -17.16 -13.47
CA GLU A 362 -0.16 -17.26 -13.35
C GLU A 362 0.43 -17.26 -14.76
N VAL A 363 1.33 -16.32 -15.04
CA VAL A 363 2.14 -16.36 -16.25
C VAL A 363 3.25 -17.36 -15.97
N LYS A 364 3.18 -18.54 -16.60
CA LYS A 364 4.28 -19.51 -16.52
C LYS A 364 5.49 -18.92 -17.25
N PRO A 365 6.68 -18.88 -16.61
CA PRO A 365 7.88 -18.34 -17.23
C PRO A 365 8.33 -19.14 -18.46
#